data_AF-A0A3B4D4I9-F1
#
_entry.id   AF-A0A3B4D4I9-F1
#
_cell.length_a   1.000
_cell.length_b   1.000
_cell.length_c   1.000
_cell.angle_alpha   90.00
_cell.angle_beta   90.00
_cell.angle_gamma   90.00
#
_symmetry.space_group_name_H-M   'P 1'
#
loop_
_entity.id
_entity.type
_entity.pdbx_description
1 polymer ?
#
loop_
_entity_poly.entity_id
_entity_poly.type
_entity_poly.pdbx_seq_one_letter_code
_entity_poly.pdbx_strand_id
1 'polypeptide(L)'
;LIYSLMFITVGVLGQTVEQPELSWIKSQNKRARISCIVTGLQSDNYVHWYQQKDGEALKRILYVNKGGTSPVYNDNVREAKDFTLELLGASCCLWKNESWSLIK
;
A
#
# COMPACT_ATOMS: atom_id res chain seq x y z
N LEU A 1 -0.05 -55.58 -6.50
CA LEU A 1 -0.32 -54.21 -7.04
C LEU A 1 0.06 -53.23 -5.95
N ILE A 2 1.13 -52.44 -6.14
CA ILE A 2 1.61 -51.48 -5.14
C ILE A 2 0.88 -50.16 -5.38
N TYR A 3 0.03 -49.73 -4.45
CA TYR A 3 -0.64 -48.43 -4.50
C TYR A 3 0.35 -47.35 -4.06
N SER A 4 0.92 -46.63 -5.02
CA SER A 4 1.76 -45.46 -4.74
C SER A 4 0.87 -44.32 -4.25
N LEU A 5 1.05 -43.93 -2.98
CA LEU A 5 0.35 -42.79 -2.39
C LEU A 5 1.05 -41.50 -2.87
N MET A 6 0.50 -40.85 -3.89
CA MET A 6 0.97 -39.52 -4.29
C MET A 6 0.44 -38.47 -3.32
N PHE A 7 1.29 -38.02 -2.40
CA PHE A 7 1.03 -36.83 -1.59
C PHE A 7 1.20 -35.59 -2.48
N ILE A 8 0.09 -35.01 -2.95
CA ILE A 8 0.11 -33.74 -3.66
C ILE A 8 0.32 -32.64 -2.61
N THR A 9 1.53 -32.09 -2.53
CA THR A 9 1.80 -30.89 -1.74
C THR A 9 1.19 -29.70 -2.47
N VAL A 10 0.05 -29.19 -1.98
CA VAL A 10 -0.54 -27.95 -2.49
C VAL A 10 0.14 -26.78 -1.78
N GLY A 11 1.14 -26.17 -2.43
CA GLY A 11 1.73 -24.91 -1.96
C GLY A 11 0.87 -23.72 -2.38
N VAL A 12 0.36 -22.96 -1.42
CA VAL A 12 -0.30 -21.67 -1.71
C VAL A 12 0.76 -20.58 -1.64
N LEU A 13 0.95 -19.84 -2.74
CA LEU A 13 1.81 -18.65 -2.73
C LEU A 13 1.04 -17.50 -2.06
N GLY A 14 1.57 -16.99 -0.94
CA GLY A 14 1.06 -15.78 -0.29
C GLY A 14 1.61 -14.51 -0.93
N GLN A 15 0.99 -13.36 -0.63
CA GLN A 15 1.54 -12.05 -0.94
C GLN A 15 2.27 -11.49 0.29
N THR A 16 3.38 -10.79 0.06
CA THR A 16 4.11 -10.11 1.14
C THR A 16 4.22 -8.62 0.85
N VAL A 17 4.08 -7.82 1.89
CA VAL A 17 4.21 -6.36 1.87
C VAL A 17 5.33 -5.99 2.84
N GLU A 18 6.38 -5.35 2.34
CA GLU A 18 7.52 -4.90 3.14
C GLU A 18 7.61 -3.38 3.12
N GLN A 19 7.57 -2.76 4.29
CA GLN A 19 7.78 -1.32 4.47
C GLN A 19 9.09 -1.11 5.24
N PRO A 20 10.17 -0.67 4.59
CA PRO A 20 11.49 -0.62 5.22
C PRO A 20 11.60 0.48 6.29
N GLU A 21 10.81 1.54 6.17
CA GLU A 21 10.80 2.65 7.13
C GLU A 21 9.55 2.57 8.02
N LEU A 22 9.73 2.13 9.26
CA LEU A 22 8.63 1.99 10.23
C LEU A 22 8.23 3.33 10.88
N SER A 23 9.14 4.30 10.92
CA SER A 23 8.90 5.62 11.48
C SER A 23 9.84 6.65 10.88
N TRP A 24 9.32 7.84 10.60
CA TRP A 24 10.14 8.95 10.12
C TRP A 24 9.48 10.27 10.50
N ILE A 25 10.31 11.29 10.71
CA ILE A 25 9.89 12.68 10.97
C ILE A 25 10.39 13.52 9.80
N LYS A 26 9.52 14.30 9.17
CA LYS A 26 9.89 15.28 8.14
C LYS A 26 9.52 16.68 8.62
N SER A 27 10.35 17.66 8.25
CA SER A 27 10.01 19.06 8.46
C SER A 27 8.75 19.44 7.69
N GLN A 28 8.05 20.46 8.18
CA GLN A 28 6.96 21.08 7.42
C GLN A 28 7.44 21.51 6.02
N ASN A 29 6.51 21.52 5.05
CA ASN A 29 6.76 21.87 3.64
C ASN A 29 7.78 20.97 2.92
N LYS A 30 7.91 19.71 3.33
CA LYS A 30 8.64 18.69 2.59
C LYS A 30 7.71 17.55 2.22
N ARG A 31 7.84 17.08 0.98
CA ARG A 31 7.17 15.86 0.54
C ARG A 31 7.69 14.67 1.34
N ALA A 32 6.77 13.82 1.75
CA ALA A 32 7.07 12.58 2.41
C ALA A 32 6.86 11.40 1.46
N ARG A 33 7.74 10.40 1.56
CA ARG A 33 7.64 9.14 0.83
C ARG A 33 7.48 8.01 1.83
N ILE A 34 6.51 7.14 1.60
CA ILE A 34 6.36 5.86 2.28
C ILE A 34 6.66 4.79 1.23
N SER A 35 7.82 4.16 1.37
CA SER A 35 8.26 3.09 0.48
C SER A 35 7.61 1.77 0.87
N CYS A 36 7.26 0.96 -0.12
CA CYS A 36 6.79 -0.40 0.07
C CYS A 36 7.27 -1.30 -1.07
N ILE A 37 7.53 -2.57 -0.77
CA ILE A 37 7.78 -3.64 -1.75
C ILE A 37 6.67 -4.68 -1.61
N VAL A 38 6.03 -5.03 -2.72
CA VAL A 38 4.98 -6.06 -2.75
C VAL A 38 5.47 -7.23 -3.60
N THR A 39 5.53 -8.42 -2.99
CA THR A 39 5.88 -9.67 -3.68
C THR A 39 4.64 -10.56 -3.82
N GLY A 40 4.61 -11.35 -4.90
CA GLY A 40 3.45 -12.21 -5.20
C GLY A 40 2.22 -11.48 -5.75
N LEU A 41 2.34 -10.20 -6.14
CA LEU A 41 1.22 -9.43 -6.71
C LEU A 41 0.86 -9.96 -8.11
N GLN A 42 -0.36 -10.49 -8.25
CA GLN A 42 -0.96 -10.99 -9.48
C GLN A 42 -1.83 -9.92 -10.17
N SER A 43 -2.27 -10.17 -11.40
CA SER A 43 -2.99 -9.18 -12.24
C SER A 43 -4.34 -8.75 -11.67
N ASP A 44 -5.00 -9.64 -10.92
CA ASP A 44 -6.29 -9.45 -10.26
C ASP A 44 -6.16 -8.89 -8.84
N ASN A 45 -4.95 -8.64 -8.36
CA ASN A 45 -4.70 -8.15 -7.01
C ASN A 45 -4.73 -6.63 -6.93
N TYR A 46 -5.06 -6.14 -5.73
CA TYR A 46 -5.12 -4.73 -5.39
C TYR A 46 -4.20 -4.41 -4.22
N VAL A 47 -3.57 -3.24 -4.30
CA VAL A 47 -2.81 -2.67 -3.20
C VAL A 47 -3.65 -1.57 -2.58
N HIS A 48 -3.93 -1.69 -1.29
CA HIS A 48 -4.71 -0.74 -0.51
C HIS A 48 -3.80 0.05 0.42
N TRP A 49 -4.01 1.36 0.50
CA TRP A 49 -3.33 2.21 1.46
C TRP A 49 -4.32 2.71 2.52
N TYR A 50 -3.90 2.64 3.77
CA TYR A 50 -4.66 3.05 4.94
C TYR A 50 -3.90 4.11 5.72
N GLN A 51 -4.64 5.03 6.34
CA GLN A 51 -4.13 5.97 7.32
C GLN A 51 -4.76 5.65 8.68
N GLN A 52 -3.94 5.68 9.72
CA GLN A 52 -4.39 5.70 11.11
C GLN A 52 -3.85 6.97 11.77
N LYS A 53 -4.73 7.73 12.41
CA LYS A 53 -4.36 8.83 13.30
C LYS A 53 -4.54 8.34 14.74
N ASP A 54 -3.82 8.93 15.69
CA ASP A 54 -3.90 8.53 17.10
C ASP A 54 -5.35 8.60 17.60
N GLY A 55 -5.84 7.49 18.16
CA GLY A 55 -7.22 7.36 18.65
C GLY A 55 -8.29 7.19 17.57
N GLU A 56 -7.95 7.20 16.27
CA GLU A 56 -8.89 6.96 15.18
C GLU A 56 -8.82 5.53 14.63
N ALA A 57 -9.94 5.07 14.07
CA ALA A 57 -9.98 3.83 13.29
C ALA A 57 -9.19 3.96 11.98
N LEU A 58 -8.72 2.82 11.45
CA LEU A 58 -8.09 2.75 10.13
C LEU A 58 -9.04 3.25 9.05
N LYS A 59 -8.57 4.20 8.24
CA LYS A 59 -9.31 4.76 7.10
C LYS A 59 -8.56 4.45 5.81
N ARG A 60 -9.22 3.79 4.85
CA ARG A 60 -8.64 3.58 3.52
C ARG A 60 -8.54 4.91 2.80
N ILE A 61 -7.35 5.29 2.33
CA ILE A 61 -7.14 6.52 1.56
C ILE A 61 -7.30 6.26 0.06
N LEU A 62 -6.76 5.16 -0.45
CA LEU A 62 -6.88 4.77 -1.86
C LEU A 62 -6.63 3.27 -2.04
N TYR A 63 -6.92 2.78 -3.25
CA TYR A 63 -6.43 1.49 -3.72
C TYR A 63 -6.05 1.56 -5.19
N VAL A 64 -5.21 0.63 -5.65
CA VAL A 64 -4.81 0.50 -7.06
C VAL A 64 -4.73 -0.96 -7.45
N ASN A 65 -4.92 -1.27 -8.73
CA ASN A 65 -4.58 -2.59 -9.27
C ASN A 65 -3.06 -2.72 -9.48
N LYS A 66 -2.57 -3.94 -9.76
CA LYS A 66 -1.17 -4.19 -10.12
C LYS A 66 -0.63 -3.31 -11.25
N GLY A 67 -1.50 -2.89 -12.18
CA GLY A 67 -1.11 -2.03 -13.29
C GLY A 67 -0.66 -0.63 -12.87
N GLY A 68 -1.05 -0.15 -11.69
CA GLY A 68 -0.64 1.17 -11.19
C GLY A 68 -1.29 2.36 -11.90
N THR A 69 -2.13 2.13 -12.91
CA THR A 69 -2.61 3.15 -13.85
C THR A 69 -3.88 3.87 -13.42
N SER A 70 -4.63 3.32 -12.46
CA SER A 70 -5.93 3.89 -12.06
C SER A 70 -6.15 3.78 -10.56
N PRO A 71 -5.45 4.61 -9.74
CA PRO A 71 -5.71 4.69 -8.32
C PRO A 71 -7.12 5.24 -8.06
N VAL A 72 -7.86 4.59 -7.18
CA VAL A 72 -9.20 5.00 -6.74
C VAL A 72 -9.11 5.54 -5.32
N TYR A 73 -9.33 6.84 -5.18
CA TYR A 73 -9.30 7.54 -3.89
C TYR A 73 -10.61 7.39 -3.13
N ASN A 74 -10.54 7.43 -1.80
CA ASN A 74 -11.72 7.43 -0.95
C ASN A 74 -12.22 8.87 -0.74
N ASP A 75 -13.33 9.21 -1.37
CA ASP A 75 -13.92 10.56 -1.27
C ASP A 75 -14.41 10.92 0.14
N ASN A 76 -14.64 9.93 1.01
CA ASN A 76 -15.02 10.17 2.41
C ASN A 76 -13.83 10.59 3.30
N VAL A 77 -12.60 10.51 2.78
CA VAL A 77 -11.39 10.92 3.48
C VAL A 77 -10.83 12.17 2.79
N ARG A 78 -11.07 13.33 3.38
CA ARG A 78 -10.73 14.64 2.78
C ARG A 78 -9.25 14.72 2.38
N GLU A 79 -8.36 14.21 3.22
CA GLU A 79 -6.91 14.25 3.01
C GLU A 79 -6.41 13.17 2.03
N ALA A 80 -7.27 12.25 1.56
CA ALA A 80 -6.85 11.22 0.60
C ALA A 80 -6.28 11.85 -0.70
N LYS A 81 -6.80 13.01 -1.09
CA LYS A 81 -6.36 13.77 -2.27
C LYS A 81 -4.96 14.39 -2.10
N ASP A 82 -4.46 14.46 -0.87
CA ASP A 82 -3.09 14.92 -0.59
C ASP A 82 -2.04 13.83 -0.85
N PHE A 83 -2.46 12.61 -1.18
CA PHE A 83 -1.56 11.51 -1.48
C PHE A 83 -1.45 11.26 -2.98
N THR A 84 -0.26 10.89 -3.43
CA THR A 84 0.01 10.40 -4.79
C THR A 84 0.67 9.05 -4.74
N LEU A 85 0.33 8.19 -5.69
CA LEU A 85 0.81 6.82 -5.75
C LEU A 85 1.79 6.65 -6.91
N GLU A 86 2.83 5.86 -6.66
CA GLU A 86 3.76 5.38 -7.67
C GLU A 86 3.92 3.86 -7.52
N LEU A 87 3.39 3.09 -8.48
CA LEU A 87 3.56 1.63 -8.52
C LEU A 87 4.40 1.25 -9.75
N LEU A 88 5.64 0.82 -9.51
CA LEU A 88 6.60 0.42 -10.52
C LEU A 88 7.06 -1.03 -10.27
N GLY A 89 6.45 -1.97 -10.97
CA GLY A 89 6.70 -3.40 -10.77
C GLY A 89 6.30 -3.84 -9.36
N ALA A 90 7.28 -4.26 -8.56
CA ALA A 90 7.08 -4.64 -7.15
C ALA A 90 7.15 -3.45 -6.17
N SER A 91 7.63 -2.28 -6.62
CA SER A 91 7.78 -1.10 -5.76
C SER A 91 6.48 -0.31 -5.72
N CYS A 92 5.93 -0.12 -4.53
CA CYS A 92 4.73 0.69 -4.29
C CYS A 92 5.09 1.85 -3.36
N CYS A 93 5.24 3.05 -3.90
CA CYS A 93 5.57 4.23 -3.11
C CYS A 93 4.33 5.12 -2.96
N LEU A 94 4.00 5.50 -1.73
CA LEU A 94 2.99 6.51 -1.44
C LEU A 94 3.69 7.82 -1.08
N TRP A 95 3.33 8.88 -1.78
CA TRP A 95 3.82 10.21 -1.53
C TRP A 95 2.73 11.01 -0.83
N LYS A 96 3.05 11.70 0.27
CA LYS A 96 2.18 12.74 0.83
C LYS A 96 2.68 14.09 0.34
N ASN A 97 1.82 14.79 -0.38
CA ASN A 97 2.08 16.13 -0.91
C ASN A 97 2.06 17.17 0.22
N GLU A 98 2.56 18.35 -0.09
CA GLU A 98 2.71 19.49 0.82
C GLU A 98 1.34 20.03 1.25
N SER A 99 0.71 19.34 2.21
CA SER A 99 -0.52 19.78 2.87
C SER A 99 -0.32 19.60 4.38
N TRP A 100 0.50 20.51 4.91
CA TRP A 100 0.44 20.94 6.30
C TRP A 100 0.41 22.46 6.26
N SER A 101 -0.74 23.04 5.90
CA SER A 101 -1.06 24.36 6.43
C SER A 101 -1.21 24.18 7.92
N LEU A 102 -0.34 24.87 8.66
CA LEU A 102 -0.43 25.09 10.10
C LEU A 102 -1.91 25.24 10.50
N ILE A 103 -2.45 24.26 11.22
CA ILE A 103 -3.45 24.60 12.21
C ILE A 103 -2.61 25.26 13.32
N LYS A 104 -2.80 26.58 13.43
CA LYS A 104 -2.13 27.46 14.41
C LYS A 104 -2.14 26.86 15.80
#